data_AF-A0A8X6QTL2-F1
#
_entry.id   AF-A0A8X6QTL2-F1
#
_cell.length_a   1.000
_cell.length_b   1.000
_cell.length_c   1.000
_cell.angle_alpha   90.00
_cell.angle_beta   90.00
_cell.angle_gamma   90.00
#
_symmetry.space_group_name_H-M   'P 1'
#
loop_
_entity.id
_entity.type
_entity.pdbx_description
1 polymer ?
#
loop_
_entity_poly.entity_id
_entity_poly.type
_entity_poly.pdbx_seq_one_letter_code
_entity_poly.pdbx_strand_id
1 'polypeptide(L)'
;MSSRELALYIHAMMVACMDPRDFYGENLVQELRRRTEASGNYTNPFQILVLCNAGDTMTSKDVDRVTVAYDSQHRPFWTDTQALASLALACLSSRPNLVTDERILKDMLQELKRRQFRNGTVDNVRTTALVVQVREAFLATPFQSLAQFLSLMELGMGRKMKLHGQTKQFFFRSLKTFILFDSDAAFHVDGSEHR
;
A
#
# COMPACT_ATOMS: atom_id res chain seq x y z
N MET A 1 8.72 17.68 15.96
CA MET A 1 8.10 16.65 15.11
C MET A 1 9.13 16.14 14.11
N SER A 2 9.44 14.84 14.17
CA SER A 2 10.31 14.12 13.23
C SER A 2 9.67 13.97 11.84
N SER A 3 10.45 13.68 10.80
CA SER A 3 9.91 13.45 9.44
C SER A 3 8.92 12.28 9.38
N ARG A 4 9.11 11.25 10.23
CA ARG A 4 8.17 10.13 10.34
C ARG A 4 6.84 10.54 10.96
N GLU A 5 6.88 11.32 12.04
CA GLU A 5 5.66 11.84 12.68
C GLU A 5 4.91 12.78 11.74
N LEU A 6 5.63 13.62 10.99
CA LEU A 6 5.03 14.49 9.97
C LEU A 6 4.34 13.66 8.88
N ALA A 7 5.00 12.61 8.37
CA ALA A 7 4.39 11.72 7.39
C ALA A 7 3.13 11.02 7.93
N LEU A 8 3.15 10.56 9.19
CA LEU A 8 1.98 9.96 9.84
C LEU A 8 0.83 10.97 9.97
N TYR A 9 1.15 12.21 10.32
CA TYR A 9 0.17 13.29 10.43
C TYR A 9 -0.49 13.60 9.08
N ILE A 10 0.31 13.78 8.03
CA ILE A 10 -0.18 14.00 6.66
C ILE A 10 -1.04 12.81 6.19
N HIS A 11 -0.59 11.58 6.47
CA HIS A 11 -1.35 10.38 6.13
C HIS A 11 -2.71 10.35 6.83
N ALA A 12 -2.76 10.66 8.13
CA ALA A 12 -3.99 10.73 8.89
C ALA A 12 -4.94 11.82 8.34
N MET A 13 -4.41 12.98 7.94
CA MET A 13 -5.20 14.05 7.32
C MET A 13 -5.86 13.60 6.02
N MET A 14 -5.10 12.94 5.14
CA MET A 14 -5.65 12.42 3.87
C MET A 14 -6.74 11.37 4.10
N VAL A 15 -6.56 10.48 5.08
CA VAL A 15 -7.58 9.48 5.47
C VAL A 15 -8.84 10.17 6.03
N ALA A 16 -8.69 11.29 6.73
CA ALA A 16 -9.78 12.12 7.22
C ALA A 16 -10.36 13.08 6.16
N CYS A 17 -9.93 12.98 4.89
CA CYS A 17 -10.33 13.87 3.80
C CYS A 17 -10.03 15.36 4.05
N MET A 18 -8.97 15.66 4.79
CA MET A 18 -8.45 17.01 4.98
C MET A 18 -7.26 17.24 4.04
N ASP A 19 -7.14 18.44 3.45
CA ASP A 19 -6.04 18.77 2.55
C ASP A 19 -4.76 19.11 3.35
N PRO A 20 -3.70 18.28 3.29
CA PRO A 20 -2.44 18.58 3.98
C PRO A 20 -1.62 19.70 3.34
N ARG A 21 -2.03 20.21 2.17
CA ARG A 21 -1.37 21.34 1.47
C ARG A 21 -1.88 22.70 1.95
N ASP A 22 -3.02 22.73 2.63
CA ASP A 22 -3.62 23.93 3.22
C ASP A 22 -3.90 23.70 4.71
N PHE A 23 -2.85 23.36 5.45
CA PHE A 23 -2.93 23.22 6.90
C PHE A 23 -2.66 24.58 7.55
N TYR A 24 -3.72 25.35 7.80
CA TYR A 24 -3.62 26.72 8.35
C TYR A 24 -2.68 27.62 7.52
N GLY A 25 -2.72 27.51 6.18
CA GLY A 25 -1.83 28.24 5.28
C GLY A 25 -0.45 27.62 5.08
N GLU A 26 -0.15 26.48 5.72
CA GLU A 26 1.11 25.75 5.55
C GLU A 26 0.93 24.51 4.67
N ASN A 27 1.90 24.29 3.78
CA ASN A 27 1.94 23.09 2.94
C ASN A 27 2.81 22.00 3.59
N LEU A 28 2.17 21.11 4.35
CA LEU A 28 2.87 20.04 5.05
C LEU A 28 3.50 19.02 4.10
N VAL A 29 2.90 18.81 2.92
CA VAL A 29 3.44 17.93 1.88
C VAL A 29 4.78 18.45 1.38
N GLN A 30 4.88 19.76 1.12
CA GLN A 30 6.12 20.40 0.70
C GLN A 30 7.19 20.35 1.80
N GLU A 31 6.81 20.55 3.06
CA GLU A 31 7.74 20.42 4.18
C GLU A 31 8.25 18.97 4.34
N LEU A 32 7.39 17.96 4.16
CA LEU A 32 7.82 16.56 4.14
C LEU A 32 8.78 16.28 2.97
N ARG A 33 8.50 16.84 1.78
CA ARG A 33 9.36 16.68 0.60
C ARG A 33 10.77 17.23 0.85
N ARG A 34 10.86 18.44 1.39
CA ARG A 34 12.13 19.09 1.77
C ARG A 34 12.93 18.23 2.75
N ARG A 35 12.28 17.69 3.78
CA ARG A 35 12.94 16.82 4.77
C ARG A 35 13.43 15.50 4.17
N THR A 36 12.62 14.92 3.28
CA THR A 36 12.94 13.67 2.57
C THR A 36 14.16 13.85 1.66
N GLU A 37 14.31 15.01 1.04
CA GLU A 37 15.47 15.33 0.22
C GLU A 37 16.73 15.59 1.07
N ALA A 38 16.56 16.18 2.25
CA ALA A 38 17.63 16.43 3.19
C ALA A 38 18.13 15.17 3.93
N SER A 39 17.35 14.09 4.00
CA SER A 39 17.70 12.87 4.76
C SER A 39 18.91 12.06 4.24
N GLY A 40 19.59 12.51 3.18
CA GLY A 40 20.83 11.90 2.71
C GLY A 40 20.63 10.48 2.18
N ASN A 41 21.43 9.52 2.68
CA ASN A 41 21.56 8.16 2.11
C ASN A 41 20.43 7.20 2.48
N TYR A 42 19.68 7.45 3.55
CA TYR A 42 18.58 6.60 3.96
C TYR A 42 17.29 7.39 4.04
N THR A 43 16.26 6.90 3.36
CA THR A 43 14.91 7.45 3.43
C THR A 43 13.97 6.37 3.93
N ASN A 44 13.15 6.69 4.92
CA ASN A 44 12.11 5.77 5.37
C ASN A 44 11.06 5.62 4.26
N PRO A 45 10.77 4.40 3.75
CA PRO A 45 9.83 4.21 2.64
C PRO A 45 8.43 4.76 2.90
N PHE A 46 8.00 4.83 4.16
CA PHE A 46 6.72 5.42 4.52
C PHE A 46 6.63 6.90 4.14
N GLN A 47 7.73 7.66 4.20
CA GLN A 47 7.72 9.07 3.80
C GLN A 47 7.47 9.21 2.29
N ILE A 48 8.10 8.36 1.48
CA ILE A 48 7.90 8.32 0.02
C ILE A 48 6.48 7.87 -0.33
N LEU A 49 5.95 6.86 0.37
CA LEU A 49 4.57 6.42 0.22
C LEU A 49 3.58 7.57 0.48
N VAL A 50 3.80 8.33 1.55
CA VAL A 50 2.92 9.46 1.91
C VAL A 50 3.01 10.59 0.87
N LEU A 51 4.21 10.95 0.42
CA LEU A 51 4.39 11.94 -0.66
C LEU A 51 3.68 11.49 -1.95
N CYS A 52 3.85 10.23 -2.32
CA CYS A 52 3.19 9.68 -3.48
C CYS A 52 1.67 9.72 -3.31
N ASN A 53 1.10 9.26 -2.19
CA ASN A 53 -0.34 9.29 -1.96
C ASN A 53 -0.91 10.71 -1.93
N ALA A 54 -0.14 11.69 -1.44
CA ALA A 54 -0.50 13.11 -1.46
C ALA A 54 -0.44 13.74 -2.86
N GLY A 55 -0.10 12.97 -3.90
CA GLY A 55 0.00 13.43 -5.27
C GLY A 55 1.13 14.43 -5.48
N ASP A 56 2.22 14.32 -4.71
CA ASP A 56 3.44 15.09 -4.95
C ASP A 56 4.10 14.68 -6.29
N THR A 57 4.93 15.56 -6.83
CA THR A 57 5.66 15.29 -8.09
C THR A 57 6.79 14.30 -7.82
N MET A 58 6.55 13.01 -8.04
CA MET A 58 7.53 11.95 -7.81
C MET A 58 8.61 11.88 -8.91
N THR A 59 9.83 11.48 -8.55
CA THR A 59 11.01 11.43 -9.43
C THR A 59 11.66 10.05 -9.49
N SER A 60 12.54 9.79 -10.47
CA SER A 60 13.34 8.55 -10.51
C SER A 60 14.21 8.37 -9.27
N LYS A 61 14.71 9.46 -8.68
CA LYS A 61 15.45 9.43 -7.40
C LYS A 61 14.60 8.87 -6.26
N ASP A 62 13.28 9.05 -6.30
CA ASP A 62 12.38 8.48 -5.30
C ASP A 62 12.20 6.97 -5.49
N VAL A 63 12.20 6.49 -6.73
CA VAL A 63 12.26 5.05 -7.05
C VAL A 63 13.56 4.48 -6.49
N ASP A 64 14.71 5.08 -6.80
CA ASP A 64 16.02 4.62 -6.33
C ASP A 64 16.10 4.57 -4.80
N ARG A 65 15.61 5.60 -4.11
CA ARG A 65 15.56 5.64 -2.63
C ARG A 65 14.76 4.47 -2.06
N VAL A 66 13.62 4.14 -2.66
CA VAL A 66 12.78 3.05 -2.18
C VAL A 66 13.41 1.69 -2.48
N THR A 67 13.98 1.50 -3.66
CA THR A 67 14.66 0.26 -4.03
C THR A 67 15.86 0.01 -3.11
N VAL A 68 16.70 1.01 -2.86
CA VAL A 68 17.80 0.91 -1.90
C VAL A 68 17.29 0.62 -0.47
N ALA A 69 16.19 1.25 -0.06
CA ALA A 69 15.59 0.98 1.25
C ALA A 69 14.98 -0.43 1.36
N TYR A 70 14.57 -1.04 0.23
CA TYR A 70 14.14 -2.43 0.18
C TYR A 70 15.34 -3.41 0.25
N ASP A 71 16.36 -3.16 -0.57
CA ASP A 71 17.54 -4.02 -0.73
C ASP A 71 18.50 -3.94 0.46
N SER A 72 18.56 -2.83 1.18
CA SER A 72 19.40 -2.71 2.38
C SER A 72 18.98 -3.64 3.52
N GLN A 73 17.85 -4.33 3.40
CA GLN A 73 17.14 -4.97 4.50
C GLN A 73 17.06 -6.50 4.43
N HIS A 74 18.19 -7.16 4.22
CA HIS A 74 18.32 -8.63 4.16
C HIS A 74 18.21 -9.35 5.52
N ARG A 75 17.76 -8.70 6.59
CA ARG A 75 17.68 -9.29 7.95
C ARG A 75 16.22 -9.67 8.28
N PRO A 76 15.99 -10.71 9.12
CA PRO A 76 14.65 -11.25 9.39
C PRO A 76 13.61 -10.24 9.92
N PHE A 77 14.05 -9.17 10.58
CA PHE A 77 13.18 -8.20 11.28
C PHE A 77 12.67 -7.02 10.42
N TRP A 78 12.96 -7.01 9.12
CA TRP A 78 12.72 -5.84 8.27
C TRP A 78 11.58 -6.01 7.27
N THR A 79 10.79 -7.07 7.44
CA THR A 79 9.64 -7.36 6.59
C THR A 79 8.63 -6.20 6.57
N ASP A 80 8.47 -5.46 7.68
CA ASP A 80 7.66 -4.23 7.73
C ASP A 80 8.19 -3.13 6.80
N THR A 81 9.51 -2.89 6.84
CA THR A 81 10.16 -1.89 5.98
C THR A 81 10.07 -2.29 4.51
N GLN A 82 10.26 -3.59 4.21
CA GLN A 82 10.11 -4.12 2.86
C GLN A 82 8.68 -4.01 2.36
N ALA A 83 7.68 -4.32 3.20
CA ALA A 83 6.27 -4.14 2.84
C ALA A 83 5.94 -2.65 2.59
N LEU A 84 6.45 -1.73 3.41
CA LEU A 84 6.29 -0.29 3.19
C LEU A 84 6.97 0.18 1.89
N ALA A 85 8.15 -0.36 1.57
CA ALA A 85 8.82 -0.08 0.31
C ALA A 85 8.04 -0.63 -0.89
N SER A 86 7.48 -1.83 -0.80
CA SER A 86 6.63 -2.39 -1.85
C SER A 86 5.34 -1.57 -2.06
N LEU A 87 4.73 -1.07 -0.98
CA LEU A 87 3.60 -0.13 -1.08
C LEU A 87 4.00 1.18 -1.77
N ALA A 88 5.16 1.75 -1.40
CA ALA A 88 5.67 2.97 -2.01
C ALA A 88 5.95 2.76 -3.51
N LEU A 89 6.60 1.65 -3.90
CA LEU A 89 6.87 1.32 -5.29
C LEU A 89 5.59 1.06 -6.10
N ALA A 90 4.57 0.42 -5.51
CA ALA A 90 3.28 0.25 -6.16
C ALA A 90 2.65 1.62 -6.48
N CYS A 91 2.70 2.57 -5.53
CA CYS A 91 2.23 3.93 -5.78
C CYS A 91 3.05 4.63 -6.87
N LEU A 92 4.38 4.54 -6.82
CA LEU A 92 5.26 5.13 -7.84
C LEU A 92 5.00 4.56 -9.24
N SER A 93 4.76 3.26 -9.36
CA SER A 93 4.46 2.56 -10.61
C SER A 93 3.13 2.99 -11.22
N SER A 94 2.19 3.48 -10.40
CA SER A 94 0.92 4.02 -10.88
C SER A 94 1.05 5.42 -11.51
N ARG A 95 2.22 6.07 -11.39
CA ARG A 95 2.45 7.43 -11.92
C ARG A 95 2.83 7.38 -13.40
N PRO A 96 2.16 8.15 -14.28
CA PRO A 96 2.34 8.05 -15.73
C PRO A 96 3.74 8.45 -16.21
N ASN A 97 4.45 9.27 -15.43
CA ASN A 97 5.75 9.83 -15.80
C ASN A 97 6.94 9.07 -15.22
N LEU A 98 6.70 7.97 -14.49
CA LEU A 98 7.76 7.15 -13.89
C LEU A 98 7.78 5.76 -14.50
N VAL A 99 8.92 5.39 -15.05
CA VAL A 99 9.17 4.02 -15.50
C VAL A 99 9.67 3.23 -14.30
N THR A 100 8.81 2.34 -13.78
CA THR A 100 9.19 1.34 -12.77
C THR A 100 9.08 -0.04 -13.42
N ASP A 101 10.08 -0.90 -13.24
CA ASP A 101 10.01 -2.26 -13.77
C ASP A 101 9.02 -3.08 -12.94
N GLU A 102 7.90 -3.47 -13.57
CA GLU A 102 6.85 -4.29 -12.96
C GLU A 102 7.41 -5.63 -12.43
N ARG A 103 8.53 -6.12 -12.99
CA ARG A 103 9.21 -7.33 -12.53
C ARG A 103 9.76 -7.15 -11.12
N ILE A 104 10.39 -6.00 -10.84
CA ILE A 104 10.90 -5.68 -9.49
C ILE A 104 9.76 -5.77 -8.49
N LEU A 105 8.62 -5.16 -8.83
CA LEU A 105 7.45 -5.14 -7.98
C LEU A 105 6.93 -6.58 -7.72
N LYS A 106 6.78 -7.41 -8.77
CA LYS A 106 6.39 -8.83 -8.66
C LYS A 106 7.36 -9.66 -7.82
N ASP A 107 8.67 -9.46 -8.00
CA ASP A 107 9.70 -10.18 -7.26
C ASP A 107 9.64 -9.84 -5.77
N MET A 108 9.40 -8.57 -5.43
CA MET A 108 9.19 -8.14 -4.04
C MET A 108 7.97 -8.83 -3.40
N LEU A 109 6.84 -8.90 -4.12
CA LEU A 109 5.65 -9.58 -3.63
C LEU A 109 5.87 -11.09 -3.45
N GLN A 110 6.58 -11.74 -4.38
CA GLN A 110 6.93 -13.14 -4.25
C GLN A 110 7.82 -13.39 -3.03
N GLU A 111 8.76 -12.50 -2.76
CA GLU A 111 9.64 -12.59 -1.59
C GLU A 111 8.86 -12.44 -0.28
N LEU A 112 7.92 -11.49 -0.20
CA LEU A 112 7.02 -11.38 0.96
C LEU A 112 6.14 -12.63 1.13
N LYS A 113 5.65 -13.22 0.03
CA LYS A 113 4.86 -14.46 0.06
C LYS A 113 5.69 -15.65 0.57
N ARG A 114 6.97 -15.77 0.20
CA ARG A 114 7.86 -16.84 0.67
C ARG A 114 8.04 -16.84 2.20
N ARG A 115 7.82 -15.70 2.86
CA ARG A 115 7.91 -15.55 4.33
C ARG A 115 6.62 -15.88 5.06
N GLN A 116 5.55 -16.25 4.34
CA GLN A 116 4.29 -16.65 4.93
C GLN A 116 4.46 -18.02 5.62
N PHE A 117 4.10 -18.08 6.90
CA PHE A 117 4.01 -19.31 7.67
C PHE A 117 2.79 -20.15 7.22
N ARG A 118 2.78 -21.43 7.59
CA ARG A 118 1.66 -22.35 7.26
C ARG A 118 0.30 -21.92 7.79
N ASN A 119 0.28 -21.13 8.86
CA ASN A 119 -0.94 -20.55 9.43
C ASN A 119 -1.43 -19.29 8.68
N GLY A 120 -0.78 -18.92 7.57
CA GLY A 120 -1.13 -17.76 6.75
C GLY A 120 -0.55 -16.43 7.22
N THR A 121 0.09 -16.35 8.39
CA THR A 121 0.74 -15.12 8.87
C THR A 121 2.12 -14.91 8.26
N VAL A 122 2.53 -13.66 8.08
CA VAL A 122 3.91 -13.29 7.71
C VAL A 122 4.56 -12.66 8.92
N ASP A 123 5.56 -13.32 9.51
CA ASP A 123 6.31 -12.91 10.71
C ASP A 123 5.43 -12.72 11.97
N ASN A 124 4.64 -11.64 12.03
CA ASN A 124 3.65 -11.38 13.07
C ASN A 124 2.38 -10.74 12.48
N VAL A 125 1.33 -10.56 13.31
CA VAL A 125 0.03 -10.04 12.85
C VAL A 125 0.12 -8.62 12.28
N ARG A 126 1.02 -7.77 12.80
CA ARG A 126 1.19 -6.39 12.31
C ARG A 126 1.84 -6.39 10.92
N THR A 127 2.89 -7.19 10.75
CA THR A 127 3.56 -7.40 9.48
C THR A 127 2.62 -8.02 8.45
N THR A 128 1.82 -8.99 8.86
CA THR A 128 0.79 -9.61 8.02
C THR A 128 -0.17 -8.54 7.47
N ALA A 129 -0.65 -7.62 8.31
CA ALA A 129 -1.53 -6.55 7.87
C ALA A 129 -0.89 -5.62 6.82
N LEU A 130 0.41 -5.35 6.92
CA LEU A 130 1.14 -4.59 5.89
C LEU A 130 1.26 -5.38 4.58
N VAL A 131 1.60 -6.67 4.64
CA VAL A 131 1.73 -7.52 3.44
C VAL A 131 0.38 -7.68 2.72
N VAL A 132 -0.73 -7.76 3.46
CA VAL A 132 -2.07 -7.74 2.84
C VAL A 132 -2.30 -6.44 2.08
N GLN A 133 -1.94 -5.28 2.65
CA GLN A 133 -2.06 -4.00 1.95
C GLN A 133 -1.20 -3.97 0.68
N VAL A 134 0.01 -4.53 0.71
CA VAL A 134 0.87 -4.66 -0.48
C VAL A 134 0.12 -5.43 -1.57
N ARG A 135 -0.44 -6.60 -1.24
CA ARG A 135 -1.19 -7.42 -2.19
C ARG A 135 -2.36 -6.65 -2.81
N GLU A 136 -3.15 -5.95 -2.00
CA GLU A 136 -4.28 -5.17 -2.51
C GLU A 136 -3.81 -4.01 -3.41
N ALA A 137 -2.73 -3.32 -3.04
CA ALA A 137 -2.15 -2.26 -3.87
C ALA A 137 -1.72 -2.79 -5.26
N PHE A 138 -1.18 -4.01 -5.31
CA PHE A 138 -0.82 -4.69 -6.55
C PHE A 138 -2.02 -5.19 -7.35
N LEU A 139 -3.06 -5.71 -6.70
CA LEU A 139 -4.28 -6.11 -7.39
C LEU A 139 -5.09 -4.90 -7.88
N ALA A 140 -4.79 -3.71 -7.35
CA ALA A 140 -5.31 -2.45 -7.84
C ALA A 140 -4.48 -1.88 -9.02
N THR A 141 -3.30 -2.40 -9.35
CA THR A 141 -2.51 -1.91 -10.50
C THR A 141 -3.04 -2.27 -11.89
N PRO A 142 -3.93 -3.27 -12.12
CA PRO A 142 -4.76 -3.30 -13.32
C PRO A 142 -6.03 -2.45 -13.18
N PHE A 143 -6.40 -2.00 -11.98
CA PHE A 143 -7.51 -1.06 -11.75
C PHE A 143 -7.03 0.39 -11.81
N GLN A 144 -6.52 0.76 -12.98
CA GLN A 144 -6.36 2.16 -13.41
C GLN A 144 -7.71 2.77 -13.78
N SER A 145 -8.71 2.57 -12.92
CA SER A 145 -10.09 2.53 -13.35
C SER A 145 -11.01 3.04 -12.23
N LEU A 146 -10.55 4.03 -11.46
CA LEU A 146 -11.51 5.05 -11.00
C LEU A 146 -12.26 5.64 -12.21
N ALA A 147 -11.62 5.73 -13.38
CA ALA A 147 -12.25 6.06 -14.65
C ALA A 147 -13.27 5.01 -15.15
N GLN A 148 -13.05 3.71 -14.94
CA GLN A 148 -13.99 2.65 -15.38
C GLN A 148 -15.08 2.40 -14.33
N PHE A 149 -14.79 2.61 -13.04
CA PHE A 149 -15.78 2.66 -11.97
C PHE A 149 -16.68 3.89 -12.12
N LEU A 150 -16.12 5.05 -12.49
CA LEU A 150 -16.88 6.24 -12.89
C LEU A 150 -17.63 5.99 -14.20
N SER A 151 -17.04 5.35 -15.23
CA SER A 151 -17.75 5.01 -16.47
C SER A 151 -18.91 4.02 -16.25
N LEU A 152 -18.76 3.05 -15.34
CA LEU A 152 -19.84 2.14 -14.92
C LEU A 152 -20.93 2.87 -14.11
N MET A 153 -20.57 3.92 -13.37
CA MET A 153 -21.52 4.78 -12.67
C MET A 153 -22.22 5.76 -13.63
N GLU A 154 -21.53 6.31 -14.62
CA GLU A 154 -22.09 7.21 -15.64
C GLU A 154 -23.03 6.48 -16.62
N LEU A 155 -22.70 5.24 -16.99
CA LEU A 155 -23.60 4.37 -17.75
C LEU A 155 -24.79 3.85 -16.92
N GLY A 156 -24.75 3.99 -15.59
CA GLY A 156 -25.71 3.40 -14.66
C GLY A 156 -26.63 4.36 -13.90
N MET A 157 -26.45 5.69 -13.97
CA MET A 157 -27.18 6.64 -13.12
C MET A 157 -28.08 7.62 -13.89
N GLY A 158 -29.10 7.06 -14.53
CA GLY A 158 -30.39 7.74 -14.71
C GLY A 158 -31.25 7.77 -13.43
N ARG A 159 -30.74 7.40 -12.25
CA ARG A 159 -31.48 7.49 -10.97
C ARG A 159 -30.56 7.85 -9.79
N LYS A 160 -30.93 8.94 -9.10
CA LYS A 160 -30.39 9.37 -7.81
C LYS A 160 -30.33 8.20 -6.83
N MET A 161 -29.16 7.92 -6.27
CA MET A 161 -29.06 7.06 -5.08
C MET A 161 -28.39 7.83 -3.94
N LYS A 162 -29.14 7.93 -2.84
CA LYS A 162 -28.83 8.60 -1.59
C LYS A 162 -27.77 7.76 -0.87
N LEU A 163 -26.55 8.27 -0.72
CA LEU A 163 -25.48 7.55 -0.02
C LEU A 163 -25.71 7.57 1.50
N HIS A 164 -26.10 6.42 2.05
CA HIS A 164 -25.87 6.09 3.44
C HIS A 164 -25.46 4.61 3.52
N GLY A 165 -24.23 4.32 3.94
CA GLY A 165 -23.81 2.98 4.37
C GLY A 165 -22.83 2.16 3.49
N GLN A 166 -22.44 2.60 2.28
CA GLN A 166 -21.66 1.74 1.37
C GLN A 166 -20.16 1.60 1.65
N THR A 167 -19.56 2.48 2.46
CA THR A 167 -18.11 2.40 2.78
C THR A 167 -17.74 1.18 3.61
N LYS A 168 -18.69 0.56 4.34
CA LYS A 168 -18.43 -0.65 5.13
C LYS A 168 -18.33 -1.93 4.30
N GLN A 169 -18.92 -1.96 3.11
CA GLN A 169 -19.07 -3.21 2.34
C GLN A 169 -17.84 -3.53 1.46
N PHE A 170 -17.05 -2.50 1.10
CA PHE A 170 -15.80 -2.68 0.37
C PHE A 170 -14.71 -3.31 1.24
N PHE A 171 -14.59 -2.88 2.51
CA PHE A 171 -13.63 -3.43 3.46
C PHE A 171 -13.89 -4.93 3.76
N PHE A 172 -15.16 -5.33 3.82
CA PHE A 172 -15.56 -6.72 4.04
C PHE A 172 -15.32 -7.63 2.82
N ARG A 173 -15.30 -7.09 1.60
CA ARG A 173 -15.00 -7.88 0.40
C ARG A 173 -13.52 -8.25 0.30
N SER A 174 -12.59 -7.35 0.64
CA SER A 174 -11.15 -7.71 0.70
C SER A 174 -10.86 -8.75 1.79
N LEU A 175 -11.56 -8.72 2.92
CA LEU A 175 -11.43 -9.77 3.95
C LEU A 175 -11.92 -11.15 3.45
N LYS A 176 -12.95 -11.18 2.60
CA LYS A 176 -13.49 -12.42 2.02
C LYS A 176 -12.57 -13.00 0.94
N THR A 177 -11.83 -12.16 0.23
CA THR A 177 -10.78 -12.58 -0.71
C THR A 177 -9.57 -13.22 0.00
N PHE A 178 -9.36 -12.94 1.29
CA PHE A 178 -8.32 -13.59 2.10
C PHE A 178 -8.63 -15.06 2.39
N ILE A 179 -9.91 -15.42 2.58
CA ILE A 179 -10.33 -16.83 2.80
C ILE A 179 -10.15 -17.68 1.52
N LEU A 180 -10.14 -17.06 0.34
CA LEU A 180 -10.01 -17.78 -0.95
C LEU A 180 -8.56 -17.96 -1.42
N PHE A 181 -7.56 -17.38 -0.74
CA PHE A 181 -6.15 -17.70 -1.00
C PHE A 181 -5.75 -19.08 -0.42
N ASP A 182 -6.66 -19.72 0.32
CA ASP A 182 -6.52 -21.05 0.92
C ASP A 182 -7.07 -22.18 0.01
N SER A 183 -7.67 -21.85 -1.14
CA SER A 183 -8.35 -22.87 -1.97
C SER A 183 -7.43 -23.72 -2.86
N ASP A 184 -6.13 -23.42 -2.92
CA ASP A 184 -5.12 -24.29 -3.56
C ASP A 184 -4.35 -25.16 -2.55
N ALA A 185 -4.65 -25.05 -1.26
CA ALA A 185 -4.21 -26.01 -0.24
C ALA A 185 -5.37 -26.99 0.00
N ALA A 186 -5.29 -28.15 -0.63
CA ALA A 186 -6.24 -29.24 -0.46
C ALA A 186 -6.56 -29.49 1.02
N PHE A 187 -7.81 -29.21 1.38
CA PHE A 187 -8.42 -29.57 2.65
C PHE A 187 -8.57 -31.11 2.69
N HIS A 188 -7.50 -31.83 3.06
CA HIS A 188 -7.63 -33.22 3.50
C HIS A 188 -7.71 -33.20 5.03
N VAL A 189 -8.94 -33.04 5.53
CA VAL A 189 -9.26 -33.33 6.92
C VAL A 189 -9.36 -34.85 7.01
N ASP A 190 -8.30 -35.48 7.52
CA ASP A 190 -8.41 -36.83 8.03
C ASP A 190 -9.06 -36.74 9.41
N GLY A 191 -10.32 -37.14 9.47
CA GLY A 191 -11.10 -37.18 10.69
C GLY A 191 -10.68 -38.38 11.52
N SER A 192 -10.07 -38.14 12.68
CA SER A 192 -10.09 -39.10 13.77
C SER A 192 -10.04 -38.39 15.11
N GLU A 193 -11.22 -38.03 15.59
CA GLU A 193 -11.50 -37.91 17.01
C GLU A 193 -12.25 -39.17 17.41
N HIS A 194 -11.63 -40.07 18.19
CA HIS A 194 -12.24 -40.77 19.32
C HIS A 194 -11.32 -41.84 19.91
N ARG A 195 -11.00 -41.61 21.19
CA ARG A 195 -10.78 -42.59 22.29
C ARG A 195 -9.46 -43.38 22.32
#